data_AF-W5TTI6-F1
#
_entry.id   AF-W5TTI6-F1
#
_cell.length_a   1.000
_cell.length_b   1.000
_cell.length_c   1.000
_cell.angle_alpha   90.00
_cell.angle_beta   90.00
_cell.angle_gamma   90.00
#
_symmetry.space_group_name_H-M   'P 1'
#
loop_
_entity.id
_entity.type
_entity.pdbx_description
1 polymer ?
#
loop_
_entity_poly.entity_id
_entity_poly.type
_entity_poly.pdbx_seq_one_letter_code
_entity_poly.pdbx_strand_id
1 'polypeptide(L)' 'MTDTKGSAAQPDPLRERICELSARAESAGYVLTRGASPQHEWKLLDSEYREDIFSSTDLDRIEQWLDS' A
#
# COMPACT_ATOMS: atom_id res chain seq x y z
N MET A 1 37.40 -2.12 -2.97
CA MET A 1 36.65 -2.41 -1.74
C MET A 1 36.50 -1.12 -0.97
N THR A 2 35.34 -0.49 -1.03
CA THR A 2 34.93 0.52 -0.05
C THR A 2 33.46 0.26 0.25
N ASP A 3 33.25 -0.21 1.46
CA ASP A 3 31.99 -0.27 2.19
C ASP A 3 31.29 1.10 2.14
N THR A 4 30.07 1.12 1.61
CA THR A 4 29.11 2.19 1.92
C THR A 4 27.86 1.50 2.43
N LYS A 5 27.90 1.20 3.73
CA LYS A 5 26.88 1.65 4.68
C LYS A 5 25.45 1.44 4.18
N GLY A 6 24.86 0.34 4.64
CA GLY A 6 23.41 0.15 4.59
C GLY A 6 22.69 1.42 5.00
N SER A 7 22.03 2.06 4.03
CA SER A 7 20.93 2.96 4.30
C SER A 7 19.85 2.09 4.93
N ALA A 8 19.92 1.92 6.26
CA ALA A 8 18.73 1.73 7.06
C ALA A 8 17.90 3.00 6.79
N ALA A 9 17.13 2.94 5.71
CA ALA A 9 16.16 3.96 5.36
C ALA A 9 15.33 4.13 6.61
N GLN A 10 15.44 5.29 7.26
CA GLN A 10 14.48 5.66 8.28
C GLN A 10 13.11 5.33 7.71
N PRO A 11 12.25 4.60 8.45
CA PRO A 11 10.94 4.29 7.94
C PRO A 11 10.31 5.60 7.51
N ASP A 12 10.13 5.77 6.20
CA ASP A 12 9.36 6.88 5.70
C ASP A 12 7.99 6.73 6.38
N PRO A 13 7.45 7.74 7.08
CA PRO A 13 6.16 7.60 7.75
C PRO A 13 5.05 7.17 6.75
N LEU A 14 5.25 7.49 5.48
CA LEU A 14 4.45 6.99 4.38
C LEU A 14 4.56 5.47 4.18
N ARG A 15 5.77 4.89 4.25
CA ARG A 15 5.99 3.43 4.16
C ARG A 15 5.36 2.69 5.33
N GLU A 16 5.46 3.21 6.55
CA GLU A 16 4.81 2.59 7.72
C GLU A 16 3.30 2.55 7.52
N ARG A 17 2.71 3.68 7.12
CA ARG A 17 1.27 3.75 6.83
C ARG A 17 0.85 2.81 5.71
N ILE A 18 1.63 2.68 4.65
CA ILE A 18 1.36 1.71 3.57
C ILE A 18 1.42 0.29 4.11
N CYS A 19 2.43 -0.08 4.91
CA CYS A 19 2.54 -1.41 5.51
C CYS A 19 1.35 -1.72 6.42
N GLU A 20 0.90 -0.77 7.24
CA GLU A 20 -0.26 -0.93 8.11
C GLU A 20 -1.55 -1.13 7.30
N LEU A 21 -1.75 -0.32 6.25
CA LEU A 21 -2.90 -0.45 5.36
C LEU A 21 -2.87 -1.76 4.57
N SER A 22 -1.70 -2.19 4.12
CA SER A 22 -1.52 -3.50 3.48
C SER A 22 -1.91 -4.64 4.43
N ALA A 23 -1.45 -4.60 5.69
CA ALA A 23 -1.80 -5.63 6.66
C ALA A 23 -3.32 -5.66 6.98
N ARG A 24 -3.95 -4.48 7.06
CA ARG A 24 -5.42 -4.37 7.23
C ARG A 24 -6.16 -4.91 6.00
N ALA A 25 -5.73 -4.53 4.81
CA ALA A 25 -6.26 -5.04 3.56
C ALA A 25 -6.17 -6.58 3.54
N GLU A 26 -5.01 -7.15 3.83
CA GLU A 26 -4.80 -8.60 3.87
C GLU A 26 -5.69 -9.29 4.90
N SER A 27 -5.88 -8.68 6.08
CA SER A 27 -6.79 -9.20 7.10
C SER A 27 -8.26 -9.21 6.67
N ALA A 28 -8.64 -8.30 5.77
CA ALA A 28 -9.98 -8.22 5.20
C ALA A 28 -10.13 -9.03 3.89
N GLY A 29 -9.05 -9.68 3.41
CA GLY A 29 -9.05 -10.44 2.17
C GLY A 29 -8.76 -9.59 0.92
N TYR A 30 -8.07 -8.46 1.08
CA TYR A 30 -7.66 -7.56 0.00
C TYR A 30 -6.14 -7.42 -0.09
N VAL A 31 -5.64 -6.98 -1.24
CA VAL A 31 -4.23 -6.74 -1.51
C VAL A 31 -4.06 -5.30 -1.98
N LEU A 32 -3.40 -4.49 -1.17
CA LEU A 32 -3.06 -3.11 -1.53
C LEU A 32 -1.87 -3.09 -2.49
N THR A 33 -2.05 -2.50 -3.68
CA THR A 33 -1.00 -2.35 -4.69
C THR A 33 -0.87 -0.90 -5.13
N ARG A 34 0.35 -0.51 -5.53
CA ARG A 34 0.60 0.82 -6.09
C ARG A 34 0.67 0.72 -7.60
N GLY A 35 -0.23 1.41 -8.29
CA GLY A 35 -0.23 1.52 -9.75
C GLY A 35 1.01 2.26 -10.25
N ALA A 36 1.71 1.65 -11.21
CA ALA A 36 2.82 2.27 -11.92
C ALA A 36 2.27 3.18 -13.04
N SER A 37 2.00 4.45 -12.69
CA SER A 37 1.80 5.57 -13.63
C SER A 37 0.43 5.62 -14.37
N PRO A 38 -0.08 6.84 -14.70
CA PRO A 38 0.53 8.17 -14.52
C PRO A 38 0.28 8.83 -13.16
N GLN A 39 -0.65 8.32 -12.35
CA GLN A 39 -1.16 9.06 -11.17
C GLN A 39 -0.68 8.52 -9.82
N HIS A 40 0.18 7.49 -9.79
CA HIS A 40 0.57 6.80 -8.56
C HIS A 40 -0.64 6.43 -7.69
N GLU A 41 -1.72 5.99 -8.34
CA GLU A 41 -2.92 5.54 -7.65
C GLU A 41 -2.66 4.25 -6.87
N TRP A 42 -3.28 4.15 -5.71
CA TRP A 42 -3.34 2.95 -4.91
C TRP A 42 -4.58 2.16 -5.30
N LYS A 43 -4.43 0.84 -5.40
CA LYS A 43 -5.49 -0.08 -5.81
C LYS A 43 -5.61 -1.19 -4.78
N LEU A 44 -6.79 -1.36 -4.22
CA LEU A 44 -7.19 -2.52 -3.46
C LEU A 44 -7.68 -3.56 -4.43
N LEU A 45 -6.93 -4.65 -4.51
CA LEU A 45 -7.32 -5.84 -5.24
C LEU A 45 -7.99 -6.82 -4.29
N ASP A 46 -8.95 -7.60 -4.77
CA ASP A 46 -9.43 -8.76 -4.04
C ASP A 46 -8.34 -9.83 -3.92
N SER A 47 -8.16 -10.45 -2.76
CA SER A 47 -7.12 -11.47 -2.59
C SER A 47 -7.44 -12.78 -3.31
N GLU A 48 -8.73 -13.11 -3.48
CA GLU A 48 -9.18 -14.33 -4.15
C GLU A 48 -9.19 -14.15 -5.66
N TYR A 49 -9.78 -13.07 -6.15
CA TYR A 49 -10.00 -12.84 -7.59
C TYR A 49 -8.96 -11.93 -8.23
N ARG A 50 -8.16 -11.21 -7.44
CA ARG A 50 -7.23 -10.16 -7.91
C ARG A 50 -7.92 -9.11 -8.78
N GLU A 51 -9.20 -8.88 -8.56
CA GLU A 51 -9.96 -7.83 -9.22
C GLU A 51 -9.78 -6.49 -8.50
N ASP A 52 -9.78 -5.39 -9.24
CA ASP A 52 -9.73 -4.03 -8.69
C ASP A 52 -11.07 -3.70 -8.03
N ILE A 53 -11.07 -3.73 -6.70
CA ILE A 53 -12.25 -3.41 -5.88
C ILE A 53 -12.33 -1.90 -5.69
N PHE A 54 -11.19 -1.25 -5.45
CA PHE A 54 -11.15 0.17 -5.16
C PHE A 54 -9.80 0.80 -5.50
N SER A 55 -9.83 1.82 -6.35
CA SER A 55 -8.67 2.61 -6.72
C SER A 55 -8.78 4.05 -6.19
N SER A 56 -7.75 4.53 -5.49
CA SER A 56 -7.68 5.91 -5.04
C SER A 56 -6.25 6.43 -5.03
N THR A 57 -6.06 7.71 -5.34
CA THR A 57 -4.76 8.38 -5.19
C THR A 57 -4.46 8.76 -3.73
N ASP A 58 -5.47 8.68 -2.86
CA ASP A 58 -5.42 9.12 -1.48
C ASP A 58 -5.48 7.91 -0.53
N LEU A 59 -4.46 7.77 0.32
CA LEU A 59 -4.37 6.67 1.29
C LEU A 59 -5.42 6.78 2.40
N ASP A 60 -5.83 7.99 2.78
CA ASP A 60 -6.88 8.19 3.79
C ASP A 60 -8.23 7.65 3.29
N ARG A 61 -8.50 7.71 1.98
CA ARG A 61 -9.69 7.09 1.39
C ARG A 61 -9.64 5.57 1.42
N ILE A 62 -8.47 4.99 1.19
CA ILE A 62 -8.27 3.54 1.29
C ILE A 62 -8.43 3.08 2.74
N GLU A 63 -7.88 3.84 3.69
CA GLU A 63 -8.06 3.58 5.11
C GLU A 63 -9.53 3.60 5.52
N GLN A 64 -10.27 4.65 5.14
CA GLN A 64 -11.69 4.77 5.43
C GLN A 64 -12.53 3.65 4.79
N TRP A 65 -12.14 3.19 3.59
CA TRP A 65 -12.84 2.08 2.94
C TRP A 65 -12.60 0.76 3.67
N LEU A 66 -11.37 0.52 4.15
CA LEU A 66 -11.02 -0.68 4.94
C LEU A 66 -11.63 -0.68 6.35
N ASP A 67 -11.93 0.50 6.90
CA ASP A 67 -12.54 0.66 8.23
C ASP A 67 -14.09 0.61 8.19
N SER A 68 -14.69 0.62 7.00
CA SER A 68 -16.15 0.71 6.79
C SER A 68 -16.89 -0.64 6.86
#